data_AF-A0A161M2S6-F1
#
_entry.id   AF-A0A161M2S6-F1
#
_cell.length_a   1.000
_cell.length_b   1.000
_cell.length_c   1.000
_cell.angle_alpha   90.00
_cell.angle_beta   90.00
_cell.angle_gamma   90.00
#
_symmetry.space_group_name_H-M   'P 1'
#
loop_
_entity.id
_entity.type
_entity.pdbx_description
1 polymer ?
#
loop_
_entity_poly.entity_id
_entity_poly.type
_entity_poly.pdbx_seq_one_letter_code
_entity_poly.pdbx_strand_id
1 'polypeptide(L)' 'VCLFCMVACGVWETITGRYFQIYLPWDKLVPSEPITGATIISLLVFFSYAIVLNTVVPISLYVSVEVIRLFLKFFDKLG' A
#
# COMPACT_ATOMS: atom_id res chain seq x y z
N VAL A 1 5.02 3.12 7.26
CA VAL A 1 3.80 2.30 7.05
C VAL A 1 4.04 1.14 6.09
N CYS A 2 4.56 1.35 4.87
CA CYS A 2 4.78 0.27 3.89
C CYS A 2 5.74 -0.82 4.37
N LEU A 3 6.89 -0.43 4.96
CA LEU A 3 7.85 -1.40 5.52
C LEU A 3 7.26 -2.23 6.66
N PHE A 4 6.46 -1.59 7.53
CA PHE A 4 5.79 -2.28 8.62
C PHE A 4 4.73 -3.25 8.10
N CYS A 5 3.88 -2.83 7.15
CA CYS A 5 2.92 -3.71 6.48
C CYS A 5 3.62 -4.86 5.73
N MET A 6 4.76 -4.62 5.07
CA MET A 6 5.53 -5.66 4.39
C MET A 6 6.01 -6.74 5.36
N VAL A 7 6.59 -6.35 6.50
CA VAL A 7 7.06 -7.29 7.52
C VAL A 7 5.88 -8.01 8.17
N ALA A 8 4.79 -7.30 8.49
CA ALA A 8 3.59 -7.90 9.06
C ALA A 8 2.94 -8.91 8.10
N CYS A 9 2.85 -8.61 6.80
CA CYS A 9 2.35 -9.53 5.78
C CYS A 9 3.27 -10.74 5.61
N GLY A 10 4.59 -10.57 5.54
CA GLY A 10 5.52 -11.70 5.45
C GLY A 10 5.45 -12.63 6.68
N VAL A 11 5.31 -12.05 7.88
CA VAL A 11 5.13 -12.82 9.12
C VAL A 11 3.78 -13.54 9.14
N TRP A 12 2.69 -12.86 8.77
CA TRP A 12 1.35 -13.47 8.70
C TRP A 12 1.28 -14.61 7.67
N GLU A 13 1.87 -14.42 6.49
CA GLU A 13 1.91 -15.43 5.43
C GLU A 13 2.69 -16.68 5.86
N THR A 14 3.79 -16.48 6.60
CA THR A 14 4.63 -17.59 7.10
C THR A 14 3.92 -18.42 8.17
N ILE A 15 3.14 -17.78 9.05
CA ILE A 15 2.49 -18.42 10.20
C ILE A 15 1.09 -18.97 9.82
N THR A 16 0.26 -18.16 9.14
CA THR A 16 -1.14 -18.48 8.84
C THR A 16 -1.35 -18.83 7.36
N GLY A 17 -0.64 -18.17 6.44
CA GLY A 17 -0.80 -18.33 4.98
C GLY A 17 -0.58 -19.76 4.49
N ARG A 18 0.35 -20.50 5.11
CA ARG A 18 0.55 -21.94 4.82
C ARG A 18 -0.67 -22.81 5.12
N TYR A 19 -1.44 -22.51 6.17
CA TYR A 19 -2.64 -23.28 6.52
C TYR A 19 -3.84 -22.89 5.64
N PHE A 20 -3.85 -21.67 5.12
CA PHE A 20 -4.93 -21.15 4.29
C PHE A 20 -4.87 -21.61 2.82
N GLN A 21 -3.77 -22.25 2.39
CA GLN A 21 -3.64 -22.83 1.04
C GLN A 21 -4.72 -23.87 0.69
N ILE A 22 -5.37 -24.47 1.70
CA ILE A 22 -6.44 -25.45 1.53
C ILE A 22 -7.72 -24.79 0.99
N TYR A 23 -7.96 -23.52 1.35
CA TYR A 23 -9.15 -22.76 0.94
C TYR A 23 -8.86 -21.82 -0.24
N LEU A 24 -7.62 -21.34 -0.36
CA LEU A 24 -7.21 -20.47 -1.45
C LEU A 24 -5.82 -20.91 -1.97
N PRO A 25 -5.78 -21.79 -2.98
CA PRO A 25 -4.53 -22.21 -3.58
C PRO A 25 -3.86 -21.04 -4.29
N TRP A 26 -2.54 -20.98 -4.21
CA TRP A 26 -1.77 -19.91 -4.80
C TRP A 26 -1.74 -20.07 -6.32
N ASP A 27 -1.77 -18.94 -7.03
CA ASP A 27 -1.74 -18.94 -8.49
C ASP A 27 -0.40 -19.51 -9.02
N LYS A 28 -0.38 -20.10 -10.21
CA LYS A 28 0.80 -20.80 -10.76
C LYS A 28 2.03 -19.90 -10.95
N LEU A 29 1.86 -18.58 -10.89
CA LEU A 29 2.95 -17.61 -10.89
C LEU A 29 3.81 -17.67 -9.63
N VAL A 30 3.28 -18.20 -8.54
CA VAL A 30 4.01 -18.29 -7.27
C VAL A 30 4.57 -19.71 -7.11
N PRO A 31 5.90 -19.89 -6.96
CA PRO A 31 6.49 -21.21 -6.77
C PRO A 31 5.87 -21.91 -5.56
N SER A 32 5.67 -23.22 -5.65
CA SER A 32 5.09 -24.07 -4.60
C SER A 32 5.89 -24.07 -3.28
N GLU A 33 7.06 -23.44 -3.27
CA GLU A 33 7.85 -23.21 -2.07
C GLU A 33 7.21 -22.10 -1.22
N PRO A 34 6.73 -22.43 -0.01
CA PRO A 34 5.96 -21.50 0.81
C PRO A 34 6.76 -20.26 1.23
N ILE A 35 8.09 -20.38 1.30
CA ILE A 35 8.98 -19.29 1.69
C ILE A 35 9.10 -18.29 0.54
N THR A 36 9.43 -18.79 -0.66
CA THR A 36 9.62 -18.00 -1.88
C THR A 36 8.33 -17.29 -2.30
N GLY A 37 7.19 -17.96 -2.14
CA GLY A 37 5.91 -17.33 -2.40
C GLY A 37 5.59 -16.19 -1.45
N ALA A 38 5.77 -16.41 -0.13
CA ALA A 38 5.51 -15.39 0.87
C ALA A 38 6.35 -14.12 0.61
N THR A 39 7.62 -14.27 0.22
CA THR A 39 8.47 -13.13 -0.13
C THR A 39 7.95 -12.36 -1.34
N ILE A 40 7.52 -13.05 -2.41
CA ILE A 40 7.01 -12.39 -3.62
C ILE A 40 5.74 -11.60 -3.33
N ILE A 41 4.79 -12.18 -2.58
CA ILE A 41 3.55 -11.50 -2.18
C ILE A 41 3.86 -10.28 -1.32
N SER A 42 4.72 -10.44 -0.30
CA SER A 42 5.13 -9.34 0.57
C SER A 42 5.74 -8.18 -0.23
N LEU A 43 6.57 -8.50 -1.24
CA LEU A 43 7.26 -7.54 -2.08
C LEU A 43 6.28 -6.83 -3.04
N LEU A 44 5.31 -7.55 -3.61
CA LEU A 44 4.23 -6.97 -4.43
C LEU A 44 3.37 -6.00 -3.62
N VAL A 45 2.97 -6.40 -2.40
CA VAL A 45 2.20 -5.57 -1.48
C VAL A 45 2.99 -4.32 -1.09
N PHE A 46 4.28 -4.46 -0.79
CA PHE A 46 5.16 -3.33 -0.52
C PHE A 46 5.22 -2.33 -1.68
N PHE A 47 5.44 -2.82 -2.91
CA PHE A 47 5.57 -1.97 -4.09
C PHE A 47 4.25 -1.28 -4.43
N SER A 48 3.11 -1.97 -4.25
CA SER A 48 1.77 -1.40 -4.43
C SER A 48 1.52 -0.24 -3.46
N TYR A 49 1.76 -0.42 -2.16
CA TYR A 49 1.62 0.65 -1.18
C TYR A 49 2.60 1.79 -1.41
N ALA A 50 3.85 1.50 -1.83
CA ALA A 50 4.82 2.53 -2.19
C ALA A 50 4.33 3.40 -3.35
N ILE A 51 3.75 2.80 -4.41
CA ILE A 51 3.16 3.53 -5.55
C ILE A 51 1.94 4.34 -5.11
N VAL A 52 1.03 3.75 -4.34
CA VAL A 52 -0.17 4.45 -3.85
C VAL A 52 0.23 5.65 -3.00
N LEU A 53 1.18 5.50 -2.09
CA LEU A 53 1.62 6.63 -1.26
C LEU A 53 2.43 7.65 -2.05
N ASN A 54 3.27 7.24 -3.01
CA ASN A 54 3.99 8.19 -3.86
C ASN A 54 3.10 8.96 -4.83
N THR A 55 1.92 8.46 -5.16
CA THR A 55 0.95 9.19 -6.00
C THR A 55 -0.03 10.00 -5.15
N VAL A 56 -0.41 9.49 -3.97
CA VAL A 56 -1.32 10.18 -3.04
C VAL A 56 -0.62 11.36 -2.34
N VAL A 57 0.68 11.28 -2.04
CA VAL A 57 1.44 12.40 -1.45
C VAL A 57 1.45 13.65 -2.33
N PRO A 58 1.86 13.62 -3.62
CA PRO A 58 1.84 14.79 -4.48
C PRO A 58 0.40 15.24 -4.81
N ILE A 59 -0.55 14.32 -5.00
CA ILE A 59 -1.93 14.69 -5.35
C ILE A 59 -2.66 15.36 -4.16
N SER A 60 -2.44 14.87 -2.94
CA SER A 60 -3.08 15.41 -1.74
C SER A 60 -2.50 16.75 -1.31
N LEU A 61 -1.17 16.92 -1.44
CA LEU A 61 -0.51 18.20 -1.20
C LEU A 61 -0.99 19.26 -2.22
N TYR A 62 -1.06 18.89 -3.50
CA TYR A 62 -1.52 19.79 -4.57
C TYR A 62 -2.94 20.28 -4.33
N VAL A 63 -3.89 19.37 -4.11
CA VAL A 63 -5.29 19.71 -3.80
C VAL A 63 -5.40 20.55 -2.53
N SER A 64 -4.65 20.21 -1.47
CA SER A 64 -4.70 20.96 -0.22
C SER A 64 -4.24 22.41 -0.41
N VAL A 65 -3.15 22.63 -1.16
CA VAL A 65 -2.64 23.97 -1.46
C VAL A 65 -3.63 24.77 -2.30
N GLU A 66 -4.27 24.15 -3.29
CA GLU A 66 -5.31 24.77 -4.12
C GLU A 66 -6.49 25.28 -3.26
N VAL A 67 -6.97 24.45 -2.32
CA VAL A 67 -8.09 24.78 -1.41
C VAL A 67 -7.72 25.92 -0.46
N ILE A 68 -6.52 25.89 0.14
CA ILE A 68 -6.04 26.97 1.01
C ILE A 68 -5.96 28.30 0.24
N ARG A 69 -5.46 28.25 -1.00
CA ARG A 69 -5.32 29.44 -1.86
C ARG A 69 -6.69 30.02 -2.24
N LEU A 70 -7.69 29.17 -2.51
CA LEU A 70 -9.07 29.58 -2.73
C LEU A 70 -9.68 30.25 -1.50
N PHE A 71 -9.48 29.67 -0.31
CA PHE A 71 -10.02 30.19 0.94
C PHE A 71 -9.44 31.57 1.28
N LEU A 72 -8.12 31.73 1.14
CA LEU A 72 -7.43 33.00 1.36
C LEU A 72 -7.87 34.07 0.36
N LYS A 73 -8.05 33.71 -0.92
CA LYS A 73 -8.58 34.62 -1.95
C LYS A 73 -10.03 35.02 -1.71
N PHE A 74 -10.85 34.13 -1.17
CA PHE A 74 -12.23 34.43 -0.82
C PHE A 74 -12.31 35.40 0.37
N PHE A 75 -11.50 35.18 1.41
CA PHE A 75 -11.47 36.04 2.60
C PHE A 75 -10.97 37.47 2.29
N ASP A 76 -9.91 37.59 1.48
CA ASP A 76 -9.36 38.88 1.04
C ASP A 76 -10.34 39.71 0.19
N LYS A 77 -11.28 39.05 -0.50
CA LYS A 77 -12.29 39.72 -1.34
C LYS A 77 -13.55 40.13 -0.56
N LEU A 78 -13.69 39.68 0.69
CA LEU A 78 -14.87 39.92 1.54
C LEU A 78 -14.64 41.04 2.57
N GLY A 79 -13.38 41.43 2.81
CA GLY A 79 -12.98 42.58 3.64
C GLY A 79 -12.69 43.81 2.80
#